data_AF-A0A3C0N498-F1
#
_entry.id   AF-A0A3C0N498-F1
#
_cell.length_a   1.000
_cell.length_b   1.000
_cell.length_c   1.000
_cell.angle_alpha   90.00
_cell.angle_beta   90.00
_cell.angle_gamma   90.00
#
_symmetry.space_group_name_H-M   'P 1'
#
loop_
_entity.id
_entity.type
_entity.pdbx_description
1 polymer ?
#
loop_
_entity_poly.entity_id
_entity_poly.type
_entity_poly.pdbx_seq_one_letter_code
_entity_poly.pdbx_strand_id
1 'polypeptide(L)'
;MPGLLTLKNNTFFKQNYQKQAKDLPPTDKYEAKAGQEFEYAYIEPDLTQFKGHLKVHFDPPIQPKQGNAKQTWYIFAADVSKLDASAS
;
A
#
# COMPACT_ATOMS: atom_id res chain seq x y z
N MET A 1 8.80 -12.06 -1.46
CA MET A 1 9.20 -11.98 -2.87
C MET A 1 8.74 -10.64 -3.40
N PRO A 2 9.53 -9.98 -4.25
CA PRO A 2 9.11 -8.74 -4.90
C PRO A 2 8.02 -9.01 -5.94
N GLY A 3 7.26 -7.97 -6.30
CA GLY A 3 6.16 -8.10 -7.24
C GLY A 3 5.54 -6.75 -7.60
N LEU A 4 4.43 -6.82 -8.33
CA LEU A 4 3.64 -5.65 -8.72
C LEU A 4 2.28 -5.69 -8.03
N LEU A 5 1.91 -4.60 -7.37
CA LEU A 5 0.63 -4.44 -6.70
C LEU A 5 -0.27 -3.56 -7.56
N THR A 6 -1.34 -4.12 -8.11
CA THR A 6 -2.32 -3.40 -8.94
C THR A 6 -3.55 -3.06 -8.12
N LEU A 7 -4.02 -1.82 -8.18
CA LEU A 7 -5.20 -1.37 -7.45
C LEU A 7 -6.50 -1.69 -8.18
N LYS A 8 -7.43 -2.35 -7.50
CA LYS A 8 -8.78 -2.65 -8.01
C LYS A 8 -9.71 -1.46 -7.86
N ASN A 9 -9.60 -0.77 -6.72
CA ASN A 9 -10.46 0.34 -6.33
C ASN A 9 -9.63 1.58 -5.99
N ASN A 10 -10.26 2.74 -5.99
CA ASN A 10 -9.68 3.92 -5.35
C ASN A 10 -9.57 3.65 -3.85
N THR A 11 -8.41 3.89 -3.27
CA THR A 11 -8.11 3.56 -1.88
C THR A 11 -7.01 4.46 -1.33
N PHE A 12 -6.67 4.28 -0.05
CA PHE A 12 -5.60 4.99 0.62
C PHE A 12 -4.55 4.03 1.17
N PHE A 13 -3.29 4.27 0.84
CA PHE A 13 -2.18 3.76 1.61
C PHE A 13 -2.06 4.59 2.89
N LYS A 14 -1.92 3.92 4.04
CA LYS A 14 -1.85 4.57 5.37
C LYS A 14 -0.59 4.17 6.11
N GLN A 15 0.00 5.10 6.86
CA GLN A 15 1.07 4.78 7.82
C GLN A 15 0.54 4.18 9.12
N ASN A 16 -0.73 4.43 9.45
CA ASN A 16 -1.41 3.84 10.59
C ASN A 16 -2.75 3.23 10.16
N TYR A 17 -2.82 1.90 10.14
CA TYR A 17 -4.00 1.15 9.71
C TYR A 17 -5.21 1.33 10.64
N GLN A 18 -4.99 1.69 11.91
CA GLN A 18 -6.04 1.83 12.92
C GLN A 18 -6.84 3.13 12.76
N LYS A 19 -6.31 4.13 12.04
CA LYS A 19 -6.98 5.41 11.78
C LYS A 19 -7.65 5.43 10.40
N GLN A 20 -8.73 6.20 10.26
CA GLN A 20 -9.29 6.49 8.95
C GLN A 20 -8.41 7.49 8.20
N ALA A 21 -8.40 7.43 6.87
CA ALA A 21 -7.55 8.31 6.05
C ALA A 21 -7.85 9.81 6.24
N LYS A 22 -9.11 10.17 6.57
CA LYS A 22 -9.49 11.55 6.87
C LYS A 22 -8.82 12.10 8.13
N ASP A 23 -8.51 11.23 9.10
CA ASP A 23 -7.92 11.58 10.40
C ASP A 23 -6.37 11.53 10.35
N LEU A 24 -5.80 11.17 9.20
CA LEU A 24 -4.35 11.14 8.98
C LEU A 24 -3.87 12.43 8.32
N PRO A 25 -2.70 12.96 8.73
CA PRO A 25 -2.07 14.07 8.05
C PRO A 25 -1.66 13.68 6.62
N PRO A 26 -1.49 14.65 5.70
CA PRO A 26 -1.08 14.37 4.31
C PRO A 26 0.26 13.64 4.17
N THR A 27 1.12 13.69 5.18
CA THR A 27 2.42 12.98 5.25
C THR A 27 2.29 11.48 5.52
N ASP A 28 1.11 11.05 5.99
CA ASP A 28 0.87 9.69 6.50
C ASP A 28 -0.21 8.94 5.69
N LYS A 29 -0.64 9.55 4.59
CA LYS A 29 -1.57 8.94 3.64
C LYS A 29 -1.14 9.23 2.21
N TYR A 30 -1.43 8.29 1.33
CA TYR A 30 -1.30 8.45 -0.10
C TYR A 30 -2.59 7.97 -0.75
N GLU A 31 -3.18 8.81 -1.60
CA GLU A 31 -4.38 8.50 -2.35
C GLU A 31 -3.99 7.77 -3.63
N ALA A 32 -4.53 6.57 -3.80
CA ALA A 32 -4.19 5.72 -4.91
C ALA A 32 -5.46 5.33 -5.67
N LYS A 33 -5.40 5.42 -6.99
CA LYS A 33 -6.54 5.22 -7.90
C LYS A 33 -6.55 3.80 -8.43
N ALA A 34 -7.74 3.31 -8.75
CA ALA A 34 -7.91 2.05 -9.46
C ALA A 34 -7.07 2.04 -10.75
N GLY A 35 -6.48 0.89 -11.06
CA GLY A 35 -5.58 0.69 -12.19
C GLY A 35 -4.14 1.15 -11.98
N GLN A 36 -3.80 1.83 -10.88
CA GLN A 36 -2.41 2.15 -10.56
C GLN A 36 -1.66 0.90 -10.12
N GLU A 37 -0.37 0.85 -10.45
CA GLU A 37 0.54 -0.24 -10.16
C GLU A 37 1.74 0.24 -9.35
N PHE A 38 2.18 -0.56 -8.38
CA PHE A 38 3.29 -0.24 -7.49
C PHE A 38 4.20 -1.43 -7.31
N GLU A 39 5.51 -1.23 -7.54
CA GLU A 39 6.53 -2.24 -7.27
C GLU A 39 6.72 -2.40 -5.76
N TYR A 40 6.63 -3.63 -5.28
CA TYR A 40 6.88 -3.97 -3.89
C TYR A 40 8.03 -4.95 -3.75
N ALA A 41 8.80 -4.82 -2.67
CA ALA A 41 9.84 -5.77 -2.31
C ALA A 41 9.28 -6.98 -1.56
N TYR A 42 8.33 -6.75 -0.65
CA TYR A 42 7.59 -7.80 0.03
C TYR A 42 6.27 -7.32 0.63
N ILE A 43 5.39 -8.26 0.94
CA ILE A 43 4.10 -8.04 1.61
C ILE A 43 4.02 -8.98 2.82
N GLU A 44 3.64 -8.44 3.98
CA GLU A 44 3.24 -9.24 5.14
C GLU A 44 1.72 -9.51 5.03
N PRO A 45 1.30 -10.75 4.76
CA PRO A 45 -0.09 -11.08 4.46
C PRO A 45 -0.95 -11.35 5.71
N ASP A 46 -0.47 -11.08 6.92
CA ASP A 46 -1.24 -11.32 8.14
C ASP A 46 -2.39 -10.32 8.29
N LEU A 47 -3.52 -10.69 7.71
CA LEU A 47 -4.75 -9.89 7.75
C LEU A 47 -5.37 -9.83 9.14
N THR A 48 -5.05 -10.76 10.03
CA THR A 48 -5.58 -10.76 11.40
C THR A 48 -4.89 -9.71 12.25
N GLN A 49 -3.56 -9.59 12.11
CA GLN A 49 -2.75 -8.60 12.81
C GLN A 49 -3.12 -7.16 12.43
N PHE A 50 -3.41 -6.91 11.15
CA PHE A 50 -3.65 -5.55 10.63
C PHE A 50 -5.11 -5.28 10.26
N LYS A 51 -6.07 -5.99 10.87
CA LYS A 51 -7.53 -5.77 10.70
C LYS A 51 -7.95 -5.68 9.21
N GLY A 52 -7.56 -6.67 8.42
CA GLY A 52 -7.87 -6.75 6.98
C GLY A 52 -6.94 -5.97 6.06
N HIS A 53 -5.90 -5.32 6.60
CA HIS A 53 -4.88 -4.66 5.81
C HIS A 53 -3.70 -5.60 5.52
N LEU A 54 -3.07 -5.39 4.37
CA LEU A 54 -1.72 -5.84 4.07
C LEU A 54 -0.75 -4.77 4.56
N LYS A 55 0.39 -5.19 5.10
CA LYS A 55 1.56 -4.32 5.26
C LYS A 55 2.49 -4.57 4.09
N VAL A 56 2.68 -3.54 3.27
CA VAL A 56 3.43 -3.62 2.02
C VAL A 56 4.69 -2.78 2.16
N HIS A 57 5.83 -3.34 1.76
CA HIS A 57 7.09 -2.62 1.66
C HIS A 57 7.39 -2.36 0.19
N PHE A 58 7.27 -1.11 -0.22
CA PHE A 58 7.50 -0.66 -1.60
C PHE A 58 8.97 -0.33 -1.85
N ASP A 59 9.42 -0.69 -3.04
CA ASP A 59 10.73 -0.35 -3.57
C ASP A 59 10.56 -0.13 -5.09
N PRO A 60 10.57 1.13 -5.58
CA PRO A 60 10.94 2.35 -4.85
C PRO A 60 9.90 2.83 -3.81
N PRO A 61 10.31 3.65 -2.82
CA PRO A 61 9.41 4.19 -1.81
C PRO A 61 8.35 5.13 -2.41
N ILE A 62 7.17 5.16 -1.78
CA ILE A 62 6.06 6.02 -2.21
C ILE A 62 6.18 7.39 -1.57
N GLN A 63 6.08 8.43 -2.39
CA GLN A 63 6.08 9.82 -1.97
C GLN A 63 4.64 10.28 -1.61
N PRO A 64 4.33 10.53 -0.32
CA PRO A 64 3.07 11.16 0.05
C PRO A 64 2.99 12.59 -0.50
N LYS A 65 1.79 13.17 -0.46
CA LYS A 65 1.54 14.54 -0.95
C LYS A 65 2.40 15.59 -0.24
N GLN A 66 2.83 15.32 1.00
CA GLN A 66 3.73 16.18 1.77
C GLN A 66 4.75 15.32 2.55
N GLY A 67 5.93 15.86 2.81
CA GLY A 67 6.98 15.18 3.60
C GLY A 67 7.89 14.29 2.76
N ASN A 68 8.50 13.29 3.40
CA ASN A 68 9.47 12.39 2.75
C ASN A 68 8.80 11.10 2.23
N ALA A 69 9.41 10.50 1.21
CA ALA A 69 9.01 9.19 0.72
C ALA A 69 9.15 8.11 1.81
N LYS A 70 8.23 7.13 1.77
CA LYS A 70 8.17 6.05 2.76
C LYS A 70 8.01 4.70 2.05
N GLN A 71 8.68 3.67 2.54
CA GLN A 71 8.63 2.33 1.95
C GLN A 71 7.43 1.53 2.46
N THR A 72 7.19 1.54 3.78
CA THR A 72 6.18 0.68 4.39
C THR A 72 4.84 1.38 4.50
N TRP A 73 3.77 0.74 4.01
CA TRP A 73 2.40 1.25 4.09
C TRP A 73 1.41 0.13 4.37
N TYR A 74 0.23 0.52 4.86
CA TYR A 74 -0.92 -0.37 5.05
C TYR A 74 -2.02 -0.07 4.02
N ILE A 75 -2.54 -1.12 3.38
CA ILE A 75 -3.66 -1.06 2.43
C ILE A 75 -4.64 -2.20 2.68
N PHE A 76 -5.94 -2.00 2.45
CA PHE A 76 -6.91 -3.09 2.50
C PHE A 76 -6.63 -4.15 1.44
N ALA A 77 -6.60 -5.42 1.86
CA ALA A 77 -6.36 -6.54 0.95
C ALA A 77 -7.44 -6.65 -0.15
N ALA A 78 -8.66 -6.21 0.14
CA ALA A 78 -9.78 -6.23 -0.81
C ALA A 78 -9.58 -5.26 -1.99
N ASP A 79 -8.80 -4.19 -1.82
CA ASP A 79 -8.61 -3.14 -2.82
C ASP A 79 -7.48 -3.44 -3.81
N VAL A 80 -6.81 -4.59 -3.68
CA VAL A 80 -5.62 -4.90 -4.47
C VAL A 80 -5.70 -6.26 -5.15
N SER A 81 -5.04 -6.35 -6.31
CA SER A 81 -4.56 -7.58 -6.92
C SER A 81 -3.04 -7.62 -6.73
N LYS A 82 -2.52 -8.81 -6.42
CA LYS A 82 -1.07 -9.05 -6.49
C LYS A 82 -0.78 -9.70 -7.83
N LEU A 83 0.15 -9.13 -8.58
CA LEU A 83 0.76 -9.74 -9.74
C LEU A 83 2.17 -10.13 -9.31
N ASP A 84 2.49 -11.42 -9.38
CA ASP A 84 3.86 -11.85 -9.14
C ASP A 84 4.76 -11.24 -10.23
N ALA A 85 5.86 -10.61 -9.82
CA ALA A 85 6.94 -10.33 -10.76
C ALA A 85 7.69 -11.65 -10.98
N SER A 86 7.12 -12.56 -11.75
CA SER A 86 7.78 -13.81 -12.13
C SER A 86 7.24 -14.30 -13.47
N ALA A 87 7.86 -13.82 -14.55
CA ALA A 87 8.28 -14.61 -15.72
C ALA A 87 8.93 -13.67 -16.75
N SER A 88 10.25 -13.56 -16.70
CA SER A 88 11.08 -13.42 -17.91
C SER A 88 12.04 -14.58 -17.95
#